data_AF-U1Y818-F1
#
_entry.id   AF-U1Y818-F1
#
_cell.length_a   1.000
_cell.length_b   1.000
_cell.length_c   1.000
_cell.angle_alpha   90.00
_cell.angle_beta   90.00
_cell.angle_gamma   90.00
#
_symmetry.space_group_name_H-M   'P 1'
#
loop_
_entity.id
_entity.type
_entity.pdbx_description
1 polymer ?
#
loop_
_entity_poly.entity_id
_entity_poly.type
_entity_poly.pdbx_seq_one_letter_code
_entity_poly.pdbx_strand_id
1 'polypeptide(L)' 'ALRRAEKQGEIVGEKRGIMKVALGMIQKGLDNETIAELTELTQEEIEQLRRQ' A
#
# COMPACT_ATOMS: atom_id res chain seq x y z
N ALA A 1 2.53 -4.78 -27.48
CA ALA A 1 2.86 -5.69 -26.36
C ALA A 1 3.68 -4.98 -25.28
N LEU A 2 4.85 -4.40 -25.61
CA LEU A 2 5.73 -3.67 -24.67
C LEU A 2 5.03 -2.59 -23.81
N ARG A 3 4.29 -1.66 -24.42
CA ARG A 3 3.57 -0.60 -23.67
C ARG A 3 2.59 -1.10 -22.61
N ARG A 4 2.03 -2.31 -22.77
CA ARG A 4 1.13 -2.91 -21.77
C ARG A 4 1.92 -3.49 -20.59
N ALA A 5 3.09 -4.08 -20.87
CA ALA A 5 3.97 -4.63 -19.85
C ALA A 5 4.60 -3.52 -18.98
N GLU A 6 5.02 -2.41 -19.59
CA GLU A 6 5.56 -1.24 -18.88
C GLU A 6 4.51 -0.63 -17.93
N LYS A 7 3.30 -0.38 -18.44
CA LYS A 7 2.19 0.14 -17.64
C LYS A 7 1.80 -0.79 -16.49
N GLN A 8 1.85 -2.10 -16.71
CA GLN A 8 1.61 -3.08 -15.65
C GLN A 8 2.71 -3.06 -14.58
N GLY A 9 3.98 -2.90 -14.99
CA GLY A 9 5.12 -2.79 -14.09
C GLY A 9 5.04 -1.56 -13.18
N GLU A 10 4.63 -0.42 -13.75
CA GLU A 10 4.44 0.84 -13.02
C GLU A 10 3.36 0.70 -11.93
N ILE A 11 2.19 0.15 -12.28
CA ILE A 11 1.08 -0.09 -11.32
C ILE A 11 1.51 -1.04 -10.18
N VAL A 12 2.26 -2.10 -10.51
CA VAL A 12 2.75 -3.05 -9.49
C VAL A 12 3.81 -2.40 -8.60
N GLY A 13 4.68 -1.56 -9.16
CA GLY A 13 5.70 -0.83 -8.42
C GLY A 13 5.09 0.17 -7.44
N GLU A 14 4.10 0.94 -7.89
CA GLU A 14 3.37 1.92 -7.09
C GLU A 14 2.67 1.25 -5.90
N LYS A 15 1.90 0.18 -6.15
CA LYS A 15 1.26 -0.59 -5.08
C LYS A 15 2.24 -1.15 -4.05
N ARG A 16 3.41 -1.66 -4.50
CA ARG A 16 4.45 -2.14 -3.58
C ARG A 16 5.07 -1.02 -2.74
N GLY A 17 5.25 0.15 -3.32
CA GLY A 17 5.72 1.33 -2.60
C GLY A 17 4.75 1.74 -1.48
N ILE A 18 3.45 1.83 -1.82
CA ILE A 18 2.37 2.17 -0.89
C ILE A 18 2.33 1.19 0.28
N MET A 19 2.35 -0.12 0.02
CA MET A 19 2.35 -1.15 1.08
C MET A 19 3.56 -1.02 2.02
N LYS A 20 4.76 -0.72 1.49
CA LYS A 20 5.96 -0.55 2.31
C LYS A 20 5.85 0.67 3.24
N VAL A 21 5.27 1.76 2.76
CA VAL A 21 5.02 2.97 3.58
C VAL A 21 3.99 2.67 4.66
N ALA A 22 2.87 2.02 4.31
CA ALA A 22 1.83 1.63 5.25
C ALA A 22 2.35 0.72 6.39
N LEU A 23 3.24 -0.24 6.08
CA LEU A 23 3.90 -1.06 7.10
C LEU A 23 4.75 -0.21 8.06
N GLY A 24 5.49 0.77 7.55
CA GLY A 24 6.26 1.70 8.38
C GLY A 24 5.36 2.56 9.29
N MET A 25 4.18 2.96 8.81
CA MET A 25 3.18 3.68 9.59
C MET A 25 2.58 2.81 10.71
N ILE A 26 2.24 1.55 10.39
CA ILE A 26 1.77 0.54 11.36
C ILE A 26 2.79 0.37 12.48
N GLN A 27 4.07 0.18 12.13
CA GLN A 27 5.15 0.01 13.11
C GLN A 27 5.37 1.24 14.00
N LYS A 28 5.02 2.44 13.50
CA LYS A 28 5.06 3.68 14.27
C LYS A 28 3.81 3.92 15.13
N GLY A 29 2.84 3.00 15.09
CA GLY A 29 1.63 3.05 15.91
C GLY A 29 0.55 3.99 15.36
N LEU A 30 0.60 4.35 14.07
CA LEU A 30 -0.51 5.08 13.45
C LEU A 30 -1.77 4.20 13.40
N ASP A 31 -2.93 4.83 13.59
CA ASP A 31 -4.22 4.17 13.45
C ASP A 31 -4.57 3.92 11.97
N ASN A 32 -5.55 3.05 11.75
CA ASN A 32 -5.92 2.66 10.39
C ASN A 32 -6.64 3.78 9.62
N GLU A 33 -7.29 4.73 10.30
CA GLU A 33 -7.98 5.85 9.65
C GLU A 33 -6.96 6.78 8.99
N THR A 34 -5.94 7.18 9.75
CA THR A 34 -4.81 7.99 9.28
C THR A 34 -4.06 7.29 8.16
N ILE A 35 -3.82 5.97 8.29
CA ILE A 35 -3.14 5.21 7.23
C ILE A 35 -3.98 5.18 5.96
N ALA A 36 -5.30 4.93 6.06
CA ALA A 36 -6.19 4.90 4.91
C ALA A 36 -6.24 6.24 4.18
N GLU A 37 -6.31 7.35 4.93
CA GLU A 37 -6.30 8.70 4.36
C GLU A 37 -4.99 8.99 3.60
N LEU A 38 -3.84 8.59 4.14
CA LEU A 38 -2.54 8.92 3.56
C LEU A 38 -2.07 7.99 2.44
N THR A 39 -2.64 6.78 2.35
CA THR A 39 -2.16 5.73 1.43
C THR A 39 -3.21 5.28 0.43
N GLU A 40 -4.45 5.76 0.57
CA GLU A 40 -5.63 5.31 -0.18
C GLU A 40 -5.92 3.80 -0.04
N LEU A 41 -5.28 3.14 0.92
CA LEU A 41 -5.57 1.75 1.25
C LEU A 41 -6.90 1.66 1.96
N THR A 42 -7.62 0.58 1.69
CA THR A 42 -8.82 0.23 2.45
C THR A 42 -8.44 -0.22 3.86
N GLN A 43 -9.38 -0.05 4.79
CA GLN A 43 -9.25 -0.59 6.15
C GLN A 43 -8.92 -2.09 6.14
N GLU A 44 -9.54 -2.85 5.23
CA GLU A 44 -9.30 -4.28 5.07
C GLU A 44 -7.85 -4.59 4.63
N GLU A 45 -7.32 -3.86 3.65
CA GLU A 45 -5.92 -4.00 3.22
C GLU A 45 -4.94 -3.69 4.36
N ILE A 46 -5.21 -2.65 5.14
CA ILE A 46 -4.38 -2.26 6.30
C ILE A 46 -4.44 -3.36 7.37
N GLU A 47 -5.61 -3.91 7.65
CA GLU A 47 -5.74 -5.03 8.58
C GLU A 47 -5.02 -6.29 8.09
N GLN A 48 -5.08 -6.59 6.79
CA GLN A 48 -4.32 -7.70 6.22
C GLN A 48 -2.81 -7.49 6.39
N LEU A 49 -2.31 -6.26 6.22
CA LEU A 49 -0.91 -5.91 6.47
C LEU A 49 -0.50 -6.08 7.94
N ARG A 50 -1.41 -5.81 8.89
CA ARG A 50 -1.15 -6.01 10.33
C ARG A 50 -1.09 -7.47 10.76
N ARG A 51 -1.69 -8.38 9.98
CA ARG A 51 -1.74 -9.82 10.26
C ARG A 51 -0.56 -10.60 9.65
N GLN A 52 0.25 -9.96 8.81
CA GLN A 52 1.51 -10.51 8.30
C GLN A 52 2.59 -10.47 9.37
#